data_AF-A0A8X6GLG8-F1
#
_entry.id   AF-A0A8X6GLG8-F1
#
_cell.length_a   1.000
_cell.length_b   1.000
_cell.length_c   1.000
_cell.angle_alpha   90.00
_cell.angle_beta   90.00
_cell.angle_gamma   90.00
#
_symmetry.space_group_name_H-M   'P 1'
#
loop_
_entity.id
_entity.type
_entity.pdbx_description
1 polymer ?
#
loop_
_entity_poly.entity_id
_entity_poly.type
_entity_poly.pdbx_seq_one_letter_code
_entity_poly.pdbx_strand_id
1 'polypeptide(L)'
;METVLGGLSYDACLVYLDDIITVGRSFEEHLNNIRLVLQKLKEASLKLIPFKFHLFRREVTYLGHIISAEGVQTDPDKISAVKDWKSPTDVHQLRSFLGLYTYYQKFVKDFSTIARPLHKLTEAKQKFVWTDECNNAFNMLKDALTSAPFLAYSETGKQFILDTDASRESIGAVLSQEIDGQERVIAYFSKCLSRPERNYCVTRKELLAIVKTVEHFHSYLYGRRYLLRTDHASLTSGY
;
A
#
# COMPACT_ATOMS: atom_id res chain seq x y z
N MET A 1 -11.20 21.05 5.45
CA MET A 1 -10.19 20.75 6.47
C MET A 1 -8.78 21.11 6.02
N GLU A 2 -8.34 20.70 4.83
CA GLU A 2 -7.02 21.10 4.28
C GLU A 2 -6.81 22.62 4.23
N THR A 3 -7.82 23.42 3.88
CA THR A 3 -7.72 24.89 3.88
C THR A 3 -7.61 25.48 5.30
N VAL A 4 -8.21 24.82 6.30
CA VAL A 4 -8.22 25.27 7.70
C VAL A 4 -6.89 24.99 8.38
N LEU A 5 -6.31 23.83 8.08
CA LEU A 5 -5.00 23.40 8.57
C LEU A 5 -3.87 23.75 7.58
N GLY A 6 -4.19 24.54 6.54
CA GLY A 6 -3.24 25.01 5.55
C GLY A 6 -2.13 25.82 6.22
N GLY A 7 -0.87 25.43 5.94
CA GLY A 7 0.32 26.04 6.53
C GLY A 7 0.92 25.27 7.71
N LEU A 8 0.28 24.21 8.21
CA LEU A 8 0.96 23.22 9.06
C LEU A 8 1.76 22.26 8.18
N SER A 9 3.00 21.95 8.57
CA SER A 9 3.81 20.95 7.86
C SER A 9 3.13 19.58 7.95
N TYR A 10 3.32 18.75 6.92
CA TYR A 10 3.05 17.30 7.00
C TYR A 10 3.78 16.62 8.17
N ASP A 11 4.84 17.26 8.71
CA ASP A 11 5.55 16.83 9.91
C ASP A 11 4.76 17.06 11.22
N ALA A 12 3.71 17.90 11.20
CA ALA A 12 2.91 18.22 12.38
C ALA A 12 1.56 17.52 12.37
N CYS A 13 0.86 17.49 11.23
CA CYS A 13 -0.42 16.80 11.10
C CYS A 13 -0.68 16.29 9.68
N LEU A 14 -1.43 15.18 9.59
CA LEU A 14 -2.01 14.68 8.36
C LEU A 14 -3.53 14.78 8.45
N VAL A 15 -4.14 15.17 7.34
CA VAL A 15 -5.58 15.43 7.24
C VAL A 15 -6.12 14.66 6.05
N TYR A 16 -7.22 13.95 6.27
CA TYR A 16 -7.94 13.29 5.20
C TYR A 16 -9.44 13.45 5.47
N LEU A 17 -10.11 14.24 4.62
CA LEU A 17 -11.50 14.65 4.83
C LEU A 17 -11.70 15.22 6.24
N ASP A 18 -12.38 14.48 7.12
CA ASP A 18 -12.69 14.87 8.49
C ASP A 18 -11.71 14.28 9.53
N ASP A 19 -10.87 13.33 9.13
CA ASP A 19 -9.94 12.64 10.02
C ASP A 19 -8.59 13.35 10.08
N ILE A 20 -8.16 13.69 11.29
CA ILE A 20 -6.89 14.39 11.57
C ILE A 20 -6.03 13.51 12.46
N ILE A 21 -4.79 13.30 12.07
CA ILE A 21 -3.76 12.71 12.92
C ILE A 21 -2.67 13.76 13.14
N THR A 22 -2.27 13.92 14.40
CA THR A 22 -1.16 14.81 14.79
C THR A 22 0.02 13.93 15.17
N VAL A 23 1.22 14.28 14.74
CA VAL A 23 2.44 13.49 14.98
C VAL A 23 3.52 14.37 15.60
N GLY A 24 4.58 13.75 16.14
CA GLY A 24 5.72 14.46 16.71
C GLY A 24 6.80 13.47 17.11
N ARG A 25 8.08 13.87 17.01
CA ARG A 25 9.23 12.99 17.30
C ARG A 25 9.53 12.93 18.79
N SER A 26 9.13 13.96 19.55
CA SER A 26 9.17 14.00 21.01
C SER A 26 7.80 14.30 21.60
N PHE A 27 7.62 14.03 22.89
CA PHE A 27 6.41 14.39 23.61
C PHE A 27 6.14 15.91 23.57
N GLU A 28 7.18 16.72 23.72
CA GLU A 28 7.07 18.18 23.70
C GLU A 28 6.68 18.71 22.31
N GLU A 29 7.30 18.16 21.26
CA GLU A 29 6.96 18.50 19.87
C GLU A 29 5.51 18.10 19.56
N HIS A 30 5.12 16.88 19.93
CA HIS A 30 3.76 16.39 19.73
C HIS A 30 2.73 17.24 20.48
N LEU A 31 3.02 17.63 21.72
CA LEU A 31 2.15 18.50 22.51
C LEU A 31 2.00 19.89 21.87
N ASN A 32 3.08 20.46 21.33
CA ASN A 32 3.03 21.72 20.61
C ASN A 32 2.23 21.60 19.30
N ASN A 33 2.41 20.51 18.56
CA ASN A 33 1.64 20.23 17.34
C ASN A 33 0.13 20.10 17.64
N ILE A 34 -0.24 19.39 18.72
CA ILE A 34 -1.64 19.30 19.16
C ILE A 34 -2.21 20.68 19.46
N ARG A 35 -1.47 21.53 20.18
CA ARG A 35 -1.92 22.91 20.51
C ARG A 35 -2.19 23.72 19.24
N LEU A 36 -1.29 23.66 18.27
CA LEU A 36 -1.44 24.38 16.99
C LEU A 36 -2.67 23.90 16.22
N VAL A 37 -2.87 22.58 16.12
CA VAL A 37 -4.03 21.99 15.45
C VAL A 37 -5.32 22.43 16.14
N LEU A 38 -5.41 22.30 17.47
CA LEU A 38 -6.60 22.70 18.24
C LEU A 38 -6.90 24.19 18.14
N GLN A 39 -5.86 25.03 18.11
CA GLN A 39 -6.02 26.47 17.93
C GLN A 39 -6.63 26.79 16.55
N LYS A 40 -6.12 26.17 15.48
CA LYS A 40 -6.66 26.35 14.12
C LYS A 40 -8.11 25.89 13.99
N LEU A 41 -8.44 24.75 14.59
CA LEU A 41 -9.81 24.25 14.61
C LEU A 41 -10.75 25.21 15.34
N LYS A 42 -10.30 25.80 16.45
CA LYS A 42 -11.04 26.81 17.20
C LYS A 42 -11.25 28.10 16.40
N GLU A 43 -10.21 28.58 15.72
CA GLU A 43 -10.27 29.76 14.83
C GLU A 43 -11.31 29.55 13.71
N ALA A 44 -11.41 28.34 13.17
CA ALA A 44 -12.40 27.96 12.16
C ALA A 44 -13.78 27.58 12.72
N SER A 45 -14.01 27.72 14.04
CA SER A 45 -15.26 27.34 14.71
C SER A 45 -15.69 25.88 14.51
N LEU A 46 -14.72 24.98 14.35
CA LEU A 46 -14.97 23.54 14.24
C LEU A 46 -15.07 22.89 15.62
N LYS A 47 -15.97 21.91 15.74
CA LYS A 47 -16.20 21.16 16.98
C LYS A 47 -15.64 19.74 16.85
N LEU A 48 -14.95 19.30 17.90
CA LEU A 48 -14.45 17.94 18.01
C LEU A 48 -15.42 17.08 18.82
N ILE A 49 -15.52 15.81 18.44
CA ILE A 49 -16.33 14.81 19.13
C ILE A 49 -15.45 14.13 20.19
N PRO A 50 -15.68 14.32 21.50
CA PRO A 50 -14.75 13.86 22.54
C PRO A 50 -14.47 12.35 22.52
N PHE A 51 -15.46 11.53 22.21
CA PHE A 51 -15.29 10.06 22.21
C PHE A 51 -14.48 9.54 21.02
N LYS A 52 -14.37 10.30 19.93
CA LYS A 52 -13.51 9.98 18.77
C LYS A 52 -12.12 10.61 18.91
N PHE A 53 -11.89 11.36 19.99
CA PHE A 53 -10.65 12.09 20.19
C PHE A 53 -9.69 11.27 21.06
N HIS A 54 -8.63 10.77 20.44
CA HIS A 54 -7.61 9.96 21.09
C HIS A 54 -6.31 10.75 21.20
N LEU A 55 -5.78 10.91 22.42
CA LEU A 55 -4.57 11.68 22.69
C LEU A 55 -3.43 10.79 23.20
N PHE A 56 -2.19 11.17 22.91
CA PHE A 56 -0.95 10.58 23.44
C PHE A 56 -0.88 9.05 23.29
N ARG A 57 -1.40 8.53 22.18
CA ARG A 57 -1.32 7.11 21.86
C ARG A 57 -0.02 6.83 21.11
N ARG A 58 0.61 5.69 21.43
CA ARG A 58 1.76 5.16 20.67
C ARG A 58 1.34 4.57 19.33
N GLU A 59 0.08 4.14 19.24
CA GLU A 59 -0.53 3.51 18.07
C GLU A 59 -1.95 4.05 17.90
N VAL A 60 -2.33 4.38 16.66
CA VAL A 60 -3.67 4.90 16.35
C VAL A 60 -4.21 4.27 15.09
N THR A 61 -5.53 4.03 15.08
CA THR A 61 -6.24 3.64 13.85
C THR A 61 -6.54 4.88 13.03
N TYR A 62 -6.09 4.90 11.78
CA TYR A 62 -6.31 5.99 10.84
C TYR A 62 -6.53 5.43 9.43
N LEU A 63 -7.64 5.79 8.79
CA LEU A 63 -8.00 5.33 7.43
C LEU A 63 -7.94 3.80 7.23
N GLY A 64 -8.34 3.03 8.24
CA GLY A 64 -8.33 1.56 8.18
C GLY A 64 -6.93 0.93 8.31
N HIS A 65 -5.96 1.69 8.81
CA HIS A 65 -4.62 1.24 9.12
C HIS A 65 -4.27 1.52 10.59
N ILE A 66 -3.41 0.69 11.17
CA ILE A 66 -2.72 1.01 12.43
C ILE A 66 -1.45 1.76 12.08
N ILE A 67 -1.30 2.95 12.64
CA ILE A 67 -0.13 3.81 12.53
C ILE A 67 0.60 3.72 13.86
N SER A 68 1.82 3.18 13.84
CA SER A 68 2.72 3.08 15.00
C SER A 68 4.07 3.71 14.70
N ALA A 69 5.00 3.67 15.67
CA ALA A 69 6.39 4.05 15.44
C ALA A 69 7.14 3.08 14.51
N GLU A 70 6.69 1.83 14.40
CA GLU A 70 7.34 0.79 13.58
C GLU A 70 6.94 0.91 12.09
N GLY A 71 5.75 1.46 11.82
CA GLY A 71 5.26 1.62 10.47
C GLY A 71 3.74 1.68 10.41
N VAL A 72 3.24 1.38 9.21
CA VAL A 72 1.82 1.24 8.91
C VAL A 72 1.49 -0.24 8.80
N GLN A 73 0.45 -0.67 9.50
CA GLN A 73 -0.11 -2.01 9.40
C GLN A 73 -1.59 -1.94 8.99
N THR A 74 -2.10 -3.04 8.48
CA THR A 74 -3.53 -3.26 8.31
C THR A 74 -4.25 -3.34 9.65
N ASP A 75 -5.45 -2.77 9.75
CA ASP A 75 -6.26 -2.80 10.98
C ASP A 75 -6.81 -4.21 11.24
N PRO A 76 -6.43 -4.89 12.35
CA PRO A 76 -6.90 -6.23 12.71
C PRO A 76 -8.43 -6.35 12.75
N ASP A 77 -9.15 -5.29 13.13
CA ASP A 77 -10.62 -5.31 13.16
C ASP A 77 -11.17 -5.37 11.73
N LYS A 78 -10.55 -4.65 10.79
CA LYS A 78 -10.90 -4.73 9.36
C LYS A 78 -10.48 -6.05 8.73
N ILE A 79 -9.34 -6.61 9.16
CA ILE A 79 -8.83 -7.90 8.69
C ILE A 79 -9.65 -9.06 9.24
N SER A 80 -10.19 -8.97 10.46
CA SER A 80 -11.00 -10.04 11.07
C SER A 80 -12.18 -10.43 10.16
N ALA A 81 -12.85 -9.43 9.59
CA ALA A 81 -13.91 -9.62 8.61
C ALA A 81 -13.42 -10.29 7.32
N VAL A 82 -12.16 -10.09 6.94
CA VAL A 82 -11.52 -10.76 5.80
C VAL A 82 -11.19 -12.22 6.12
N LYS A 83 -10.73 -12.50 7.35
CA LYS A 83 -10.44 -13.87 7.83
C LYS A 83 -11.71 -14.74 7.81
N ASP A 84 -12.84 -14.18 8.22
CA ASP A 84 -14.12 -14.89 8.26
C ASP A 84 -14.91 -14.78 6.95
N TRP A 85 -14.32 -14.15 5.93
CA TRP A 85 -14.98 -13.97 4.62
C TRP A 85 -15.21 -15.33 3.95
N LYS A 86 -16.48 -15.59 3.59
CA LYS A 86 -16.92 -16.83 2.92
C LYS A 86 -16.57 -16.80 1.43
N SER A 87 -16.23 -17.96 0.86
CA SER A 87 -15.92 -18.07 -0.56
C SER A 87 -17.05 -17.48 -1.43
N PRO A 88 -16.75 -16.55 -2.36
CA PRO A 88 -17.75 -15.94 -3.23
C PRO A 88 -18.53 -16.97 -4.05
N THR A 89 -19.85 -16.83 -4.07
CA THR A 89 -20.72 -17.71 -4.88
C THR A 89 -21.09 -17.11 -6.23
N ASP A 90 -20.80 -15.83 -6.44
CA ASP A 90 -21.09 -15.11 -7.68
C ASP A 90 -20.02 -14.06 -8.01
N VAL A 91 -20.09 -13.53 -9.24
CA VAL A 91 -19.16 -12.52 -9.76
C VAL A 91 -19.24 -11.20 -8.99
N HIS A 92 -20.40 -10.83 -8.45
CA HIS A 92 -20.56 -9.57 -7.71
C HIS A 92 -19.83 -9.63 -6.37
N GLN A 93 -20.02 -10.71 -5.61
CA GLN A 93 -19.29 -10.97 -4.36
C GLN A 93 -17.79 -11.04 -4.61
N LEU A 94 -17.36 -11.68 -5.70
CA LEU A 94 -15.95 -11.76 -6.05
C LEU A 94 -15.36 -10.38 -6.38
N ARG A 95 -16.09 -9.53 -7.11
CA ARG A 95 -15.67 -8.15 -7.39
C ARG A 95 -15.59 -7.32 -6.12
N SER A 96 -16.53 -7.47 -5.18
CA SER A 96 -16.46 -6.80 -3.88
C SER A 96 -15.24 -7.22 -3.08
N PHE A 97 -14.92 -8.52 -3.07
CA PHE A 97 -13.71 -9.05 -2.45
C PHE A 97 -12.44 -8.45 -3.10
N LEU A 98 -12.30 -8.54 -4.42
CA LEU A 98 -11.13 -8.00 -5.13
C LEU A 98 -11.00 -6.47 -4.98
N GLY A 99 -12.13 -5.75 -4.89
CA GLY A 99 -12.16 -4.31 -4.65
C GLY A 99 -11.51 -3.93 -3.31
N LEU A 100 -11.84 -4.66 -2.24
CA LEU A 100 -11.19 -4.47 -0.93
C LEU A 100 -9.70 -4.75 -1.00
N TYR A 101 -9.31 -5.83 -1.67
CA TYR A 101 -7.89 -6.20 -1.78
C TYR A 101 -7.07 -5.21 -2.61
N THR A 102 -7.70 -4.50 -3.54
CA THR A 102 -7.02 -3.43 -4.29
C THR A 102 -6.55 -2.29 -3.37
N TYR A 103 -7.29 -2.03 -2.26
CA TYR A 103 -6.87 -1.06 -1.23
C TYR A 103 -5.65 -1.55 -0.44
N TYR A 104 -5.58 -2.85 -0.16
CA TYR A 104 -4.52 -3.45 0.65
C TYR A 104 -3.39 -4.11 -0.16
N GLN A 105 -3.43 -4.07 -1.49
CA GLN A 105 -2.45 -4.75 -2.34
C GLN A 105 -1.00 -4.31 -2.05
N LYS A 106 -0.79 -3.09 -1.56
CA LYS A 106 0.53 -2.57 -1.17
C LYS A 106 1.20 -3.35 -0.03
N PHE A 107 0.44 -4.17 0.70
CA PHE A 107 0.92 -5.06 1.77
C PHE A 107 1.15 -6.50 1.30
N VAL A 108 0.70 -6.84 0.07
CA VAL A 108 0.71 -8.21 -0.44
C VAL A 108 1.70 -8.33 -1.58
N LYS A 109 2.81 -9.04 -1.34
CA LYS A 109 3.77 -9.40 -2.38
C LYS A 109 3.08 -10.26 -3.45
N ASP A 110 3.38 -9.97 -4.72
CA ASP A 110 2.88 -10.73 -5.88
C ASP A 110 1.34 -10.82 -6.00
N PHE A 111 0.62 -9.83 -5.46
CA PHE A 111 -0.84 -9.79 -5.43
C PHE A 111 -1.50 -10.15 -6.77
N SER A 112 -1.05 -9.58 -7.88
CA SER A 112 -1.67 -9.83 -9.19
C SER A 112 -1.50 -11.28 -9.66
N THR A 113 -0.39 -11.91 -9.30
CA THR A 113 -0.14 -13.33 -9.62
C THR A 113 -1.11 -14.22 -8.85
N ILE A 114 -1.27 -13.96 -7.53
CA ILE A 114 -2.16 -14.74 -6.66
C ILE A 114 -3.63 -14.50 -7.04
N ALA A 115 -4.04 -13.25 -7.28
CA ALA A 115 -5.41 -12.88 -7.61
C ALA A 115 -5.84 -13.25 -9.04
N ARG A 116 -4.92 -13.71 -9.89
CA ARG A 116 -5.18 -14.00 -11.31
C ARG A 116 -6.35 -14.96 -11.58
N PRO A 117 -6.44 -16.18 -10.98
CA PRO A 117 -7.58 -17.08 -11.19
C PRO A 117 -8.91 -16.41 -10.80
N LEU A 118 -8.90 -15.55 -9.78
CA LEU A 118 -10.06 -14.77 -9.37
C LEU A 118 -10.44 -13.70 -10.40
N HIS A 119 -9.46 -12.96 -10.94
CA HIS A 119 -9.73 -11.98 -11.99
C HIS A 119 -10.32 -12.61 -13.26
N LYS A 120 -9.88 -13.82 -13.64
CA LYS A 120 -10.45 -14.57 -14.78
C LYS A 120 -11.96 -14.81 -14.62
N LEU A 121 -12.43 -15.09 -13.40
CA LEU A 121 -13.86 -15.26 -13.12
C LEU A 121 -14.67 -13.98 -13.23
N THR A 122 -14.01 -12.81 -13.24
CA THR A 122 -14.67 -11.50 -13.40
C THR A 122 -14.74 -10.99 -14.84
N GLU A 123 -14.08 -11.68 -15.78
CA GLU A 123 -14.05 -11.34 -17.20
C GLU A 123 -15.42 -11.51 -17.87
N ALA A 124 -15.69 -10.68 -18.88
CA ALA A 124 -16.97 -10.72 -19.59
C ALA A 124 -17.14 -12.05 -20.34
N LYS A 125 -18.36 -12.60 -20.32
CA LYS A 125 -18.77 -13.84 -21.00
C LYS A 125 -18.17 -15.14 -20.42
N GLN A 126 -17.47 -15.08 -19.29
CA GLN A 126 -17.00 -16.28 -18.59
C GLN A 126 -18.10 -16.86 -17.67
N LYS A 127 -18.25 -18.19 -17.65
CA LYS A 127 -19.10 -18.86 -16.66
C LYS A 127 -18.40 -18.83 -15.30
N PHE A 128 -19.13 -18.46 -14.24
CA PHE A 128 -18.62 -18.50 -12.88
C PHE A 128 -18.52 -19.95 -12.41
N VAL A 129 -17.32 -20.52 -12.49
CA VAL A 129 -17.01 -21.87 -12.02
C VAL A 129 -15.90 -21.74 -10.98
N TRP A 130 -16.24 -21.94 -9.71
CA TRP A 130 -15.27 -21.88 -8.63
C TRP A 130 -14.42 -23.16 -8.64
N THR A 131 -13.14 -23.03 -9.00
CA THR A 131 -12.19 -24.15 -9.06
C THR A 131 -11.32 -24.22 -7.81
N ASP A 132 -10.61 -25.32 -7.61
CA ASP A 132 -9.63 -25.45 -6.53
C ASP A 132 -8.51 -24.40 -6.62
N GLU A 133 -8.10 -24.01 -7.85
CA GLU A 133 -7.18 -22.90 -8.07
C GLU A 133 -7.73 -21.57 -7.53
N CYS A 134 -9.04 -21.31 -7.72
CA CYS A 134 -9.68 -20.12 -7.19
C CYS A 134 -9.77 -20.17 -5.66
N ASN A 135 -10.07 -21.35 -5.10
CA ASN A 135 -10.11 -21.55 -3.65
C ASN A 135 -8.74 -21.33 -3.01
N ASN A 136 -7.67 -21.87 -3.62
CA ASN A 136 -6.30 -21.69 -3.16
C ASN A 136 -5.88 -20.22 -3.23
N ALA A 137 -6.13 -19.54 -4.35
CA ALA A 137 -5.86 -18.11 -4.48
C ALA A 137 -6.62 -17.26 -3.46
N PHE A 138 -7.90 -17.58 -3.22
CA PHE A 138 -8.72 -16.90 -2.24
C PHE A 138 -8.14 -17.04 -0.81
N ASN A 139 -7.74 -18.25 -0.42
CA ASN A 139 -7.13 -18.48 0.89
C ASN A 139 -5.74 -17.84 1.02
N MET A 140 -4.89 -17.95 -0.01
CA MET A 140 -3.59 -17.29 -0.02
C MET A 140 -3.69 -15.77 0.16
N LEU A 141 -4.67 -15.13 -0.47
CA LEU A 141 -4.91 -13.70 -0.30
C LEU A 141 -5.34 -13.38 1.15
N LYS A 142 -6.24 -14.18 1.73
CA LYS A 142 -6.66 -14.04 3.14
C LYS A 142 -5.48 -14.18 4.10
N ASP A 143 -4.63 -15.17 3.86
CA ASP A 143 -3.45 -15.42 4.69
C ASP A 143 -2.42 -14.29 4.54
N ALA A 144 -2.17 -13.82 3.32
CA ALA A 144 -1.24 -12.73 3.07
C ALA A 144 -1.67 -11.42 3.76
N LEU A 145 -2.97 -11.13 3.82
CA LEU A 145 -3.46 -9.93 4.49
C LEU A 145 -3.48 -10.06 6.02
N THR A 146 -3.75 -11.27 6.54
CA THR A 146 -3.76 -11.55 7.99
C THR A 146 -2.35 -11.65 8.59
N SER A 147 -1.36 -12.03 7.78
CA SER A 147 0.06 -12.08 8.14
C SER A 147 0.86 -10.89 7.60
N ALA A 148 0.18 -9.84 7.12
CA ALA A 148 0.82 -8.71 6.49
C ALA A 148 1.86 -8.04 7.42
N PRO A 149 3.10 -7.83 6.96
CA PRO A 149 4.12 -7.17 7.75
C PRO A 149 3.82 -5.68 7.91
N PHE A 150 4.48 -5.04 8.87
CA PHE A 150 4.55 -3.59 8.93
C PHE A 150 5.23 -3.04 7.68
N LEU A 151 4.61 -2.06 7.04
CA LEU A 151 5.25 -1.24 6.02
C LEU A 151 5.94 -0.06 6.71
N ALA A 152 7.24 0.09 6.49
CA ALA A 152 8.00 1.19 7.07
C ALA A 152 7.61 2.53 6.45
N TYR A 153 7.73 3.61 7.22
CA TYR A 153 7.66 4.95 6.67
C TYR A 153 8.89 5.22 5.81
N SER A 154 8.70 5.98 4.73
CA SER A 154 9.84 6.46 3.96
C SER A 154 10.60 7.54 4.73
N GLU A 155 11.92 7.39 4.88
CA GLU A 155 12.80 8.40 5.44
C GLU A 155 13.34 9.32 4.35
N THR A 156 13.29 10.63 4.62
CA THR A 156 13.85 11.63 3.71
C THR A 156 15.37 11.57 3.74
N GLY A 157 16.00 11.61 2.56
CA GLY A 157 17.47 11.59 2.43
C GLY A 157 18.10 10.19 2.42
N LYS A 158 17.34 9.13 2.70
CA LYS A 158 17.78 7.74 2.50
C LYS A 158 17.53 7.30 1.05
N GLN A 159 18.44 6.49 0.51
CA GLN A 159 18.31 5.97 -0.85
C GLN A 159 17.20 4.92 -0.91
N PHE A 160 16.29 5.05 -1.85
CA PHE A 160 15.30 4.01 -2.15
C PHE A 160 15.96 2.87 -2.91
N ILE A 161 15.50 1.66 -2.63
CA ILE A 161 15.83 0.45 -3.35
C ILE A 161 14.53 -0.02 -4.02
N LEU A 162 14.63 -0.28 -5.31
CA LEU A 162 13.51 -0.73 -6.13
C LEU A 162 13.87 -2.07 -6.75
N ASP A 163 13.25 -3.13 -6.27
CA ASP A 163 13.33 -4.45 -6.90
C ASP A 163 12.19 -4.61 -7.90
N THR A 164 12.50 -5.04 -9.11
CA THR A 164 11.49 -5.30 -10.14
C THR A 164 11.68 -6.70 -10.70
N ASP A 165 10.56 -7.38 -10.95
CA ASP A 165 10.52 -8.71 -11.57
C ASP A 165 9.36 -8.78 -12.56
N ALA A 166 9.54 -9.52 -13.65
CA ALA A 166 8.50 -9.82 -14.61
C ALA A 166 8.33 -11.33 -14.84
N SER A 167 7.13 -11.81 -14.56
CA SER A 167 6.74 -13.15 -14.95
C SER A 167 6.16 -13.19 -16.37
N ARG A 168 5.80 -14.39 -16.84
CA ARG A 168 5.10 -14.54 -18.12
C ARG A 168 3.78 -13.76 -18.18
N GLU A 169 3.14 -13.51 -17.04
CA GLU A 169 1.73 -13.12 -16.94
C GLU A 169 1.48 -11.87 -16.10
N SER A 170 2.44 -11.47 -15.28
CA SER A 170 2.36 -10.35 -14.34
C SER A 170 3.73 -9.70 -14.17
N ILE A 171 3.72 -8.47 -13.68
CA ILE A 171 4.91 -7.74 -13.23
C ILE A 171 4.75 -7.38 -11.77
N GLY A 172 5.86 -7.27 -11.06
CA GLY A 172 5.90 -6.97 -9.63
C GLY A 172 7.06 -6.08 -9.26
N ALA A 173 6.94 -5.43 -8.11
CA ALA A 173 8.05 -4.72 -7.50
C ALA A 173 7.93 -4.59 -5.99
N VAL A 174 9.09 -4.38 -5.36
CA VAL A 174 9.23 -4.04 -3.95
C VAL A 174 9.96 -2.71 -3.86
N LEU A 175 9.34 -1.73 -3.20
CA LEU A 175 10.00 -0.49 -2.83
C LEU A 175 10.44 -0.60 -1.37
N SER A 176 11.74 -0.44 -1.11
CA SER A 176 12.34 -0.52 0.22
C SER A 176 13.35 0.61 0.45
N GLN A 177 13.77 0.79 1.70
CA GLN A 177 14.86 1.66 2.09
C GLN A 177 15.75 0.96 3.12
N GLU A 178 17.04 1.29 3.12
CA GLU A 178 17.95 0.89 4.18
C GLU A 178 17.79 1.84 5.38
N ILE A 179 17.18 1.33 6.44
CA ILE A 179 16.89 2.04 7.69
C ILE A 179 17.56 1.28 8.83
N ASP A 180 18.41 1.95 9.60
CA ASP A 180 19.21 1.35 10.68
C ASP A 180 20.05 0.13 10.27
N GLY A 181 20.57 0.12 9.03
CA GLY A 181 21.36 -0.99 8.48
C GLY A 181 20.54 -2.23 8.10
N GLN A 182 19.21 -2.11 8.07
CA GLN A 182 18.30 -3.17 7.62
C GLN A 182 17.43 -2.67 6.47
N GLU A 183 17.23 -3.51 5.46
CA GLU A 183 16.31 -3.21 4.37
C GLU A 183 14.87 -3.37 4.86
N ARG A 184 14.11 -2.26 4.89
CA ARG A 184 12.70 -2.24 5.29
C ARG A 184 11.81 -1.93 4.11
N VAL A 185 10.74 -2.70 3.96
CA VAL A 185 9.78 -2.54 2.85
C VAL A 185 8.84 -1.37 3.13
N ILE A 186 8.68 -0.50 2.13
CA ILE A 186 7.78 0.66 2.15
C ILE A 186 6.47 0.30 1.45
N ALA A 187 6.55 -0.37 0.30
CA ALA A 187 5.36 -0.77 -0.46
C ALA A 187 5.67 -1.89 -1.47
N TYR A 188 4.65 -2.72 -1.71
CA TYR A 188 4.63 -3.66 -2.83
C TYR A 188 3.82 -3.12 -4.01
N PHE A 189 4.23 -3.48 -5.22
CA PHE A 189 3.47 -3.25 -6.45
C PHE A 189 3.33 -4.56 -7.22
N SER A 190 2.16 -4.78 -7.81
CA SER A 190 1.92 -5.94 -8.66
C SER A 190 0.84 -5.63 -9.68
N LYS A 191 1.06 -6.04 -10.94
CA LYS A 191 0.10 -5.81 -12.02
C LYS A 191 0.05 -6.99 -12.99
N CYS A 192 -1.16 -7.45 -13.33
CA CYS A 192 -1.38 -8.39 -14.41
C CYS A 192 -1.05 -7.76 -15.77
N LEU A 193 -0.33 -8.50 -16.63
CA LEU A 193 -0.08 -8.09 -18.01
C LEU A 193 -1.37 -8.21 -18.84
N SER A 194 -1.61 -7.20 -19.66
CA SER A 194 -2.68 -7.22 -20.68
C SER A 194 -2.36 -8.23 -21.78
N ARG A 195 -3.38 -8.58 -22.58
CA ARG A 195 -3.23 -9.58 -23.65
C ARG A 195 -2.08 -9.25 -24.63
N PRO A 196 -1.89 -8.00 -25.09
CA PRO A 196 -0.73 -7.64 -25.92
C PRO A 196 0.60 -7.74 -25.17
N GLU A 197 0.66 -7.25 -23.93
CA GLU A 197 1.90 -7.23 -23.13
C GLU A 197 2.42 -8.65 -22.80
N ARG A 198 1.51 -9.63 -22.67
CA ARG A 198 1.89 -11.05 -22.49
C ARG A 198 2.69 -11.62 -23.67
N ASN A 199 2.54 -11.05 -24.86
CA ASN A 199 3.27 -11.49 -26.05
C ASN A 199 4.66 -10.86 -26.18
N TYR A 200 5.04 -9.97 -25.26
CA TYR A 200 6.38 -9.39 -25.24
C TYR A 200 7.43 -10.46 -24.91
N CYS A 201 8.64 -10.30 -25.47
CA CYS A 201 9.78 -11.09 -25.03
C CYS A 201 10.15 -10.74 -23.58
N VAL A 202 10.90 -11.62 -22.91
CA VAL A 202 11.29 -11.47 -21.49
C VAL A 202 11.88 -10.09 -21.22
N THR A 203 12.89 -9.67 -22.01
CA THR A 203 13.54 -8.36 -21.86
C THR A 203 12.57 -7.18 -21.93
N ARG A 204 11.53 -7.25 -22.79
CA ARG A 204 10.52 -6.19 -22.87
C ARG A 204 9.55 -6.22 -21.70
N LYS A 205 9.27 -7.39 -21.12
CA LYS A 205 8.45 -7.51 -19.91
C LYS A 205 9.18 -6.97 -18.70
N GLU A 206 10.47 -7.28 -18.56
CA GLU A 206 11.32 -6.72 -17.51
C GLU A 206 11.42 -5.20 -17.60
N LEU A 207 11.65 -4.67 -18.80
CA LEU A 207 11.64 -3.22 -19.02
C LEU A 207 10.27 -2.59 -18.71
N LEU A 208 9.18 -3.26 -19.07
CA LEU A 208 7.83 -2.82 -18.74
C LEU A 208 7.59 -2.83 -17.22
N ALA A 209 8.11 -3.82 -16.49
CA ALA A 209 8.07 -3.87 -15.04
C ALA A 209 8.73 -2.64 -14.44
N ILE A 210 9.95 -2.30 -14.89
CA ILE A 210 10.66 -1.10 -14.45
C ILE A 210 9.83 0.17 -14.71
N VAL A 211 9.37 0.38 -15.95
CA VAL A 211 8.62 1.59 -16.33
C VAL A 211 7.34 1.73 -15.50
N LYS A 212 6.53 0.67 -15.42
CA LYS A 212 5.24 0.70 -14.72
C LYS A 212 5.41 0.89 -13.22
N THR A 213 6.45 0.30 -12.66
CA THR A 213 6.77 0.45 -11.24
C THR A 213 7.26 1.86 -10.92
N VAL A 214 8.13 2.44 -11.75
CA VAL A 214 8.61 3.82 -11.56
C VAL A 214 7.46 4.82 -11.70
N GLU A 215 6.54 4.60 -12.66
CA GLU A 215 5.29 5.37 -12.77
C GLU A 215 4.44 5.24 -11.50
N HIS A 216 4.30 4.03 -10.96
CA HIS A 216 3.50 3.79 -9.75
C HIS A 216 4.09 4.46 -8.51
N PHE A 217 5.41 4.35 -8.32
CA PHE A 217 6.13 4.94 -7.19
C PHE A 217 6.66 6.35 -7.47
N HIS A 218 6.09 7.05 -8.44
CA HIS A 218 6.53 8.40 -8.82
C HIS A 218 6.59 9.36 -7.63
N SER A 219 5.61 9.32 -6.73
CA SER A 219 5.57 10.15 -5.51
C SER A 219 6.76 9.93 -4.57
N TYR A 220 7.36 8.74 -4.59
CA TYR A 220 8.53 8.40 -3.78
C TYR A 220 9.84 8.69 -4.50
N LEU A 221 9.90 8.39 -5.80
CA LEU A 221 11.16 8.35 -6.57
C LEU A 221 11.46 9.65 -7.33
N TYR A 222 10.45 10.48 -7.59
CA TYR A 222 10.62 11.68 -8.41
C TYR A 222 11.65 12.65 -7.80
N GLY A 223 12.65 13.04 -8.61
CA GLY A 223 13.72 13.95 -8.20
C GLY A 223 14.73 13.35 -7.22
N ARG A 224 14.68 12.04 -6.94
CA ARG A 224 15.58 11.36 -5.99
C ARG A 224 16.46 10.32 -6.70
N ARG A 225 17.65 10.08 -6.14
CA ARG A 225 18.47 8.93 -6.54
C ARG A 225 17.97 7.67 -5.84
N TYR A 226 17.88 6.58 -6.59
CA TYR A 226 17.45 5.27 -6.09
C TYR A 226 18.27 4.17 -6.76
N LEU A 227 18.37 3.01 -6.10
CA LEU A 227 18.98 1.80 -6.64
C LEU A 227 17.88 0.95 -7.27
N LEU A 228 17.99 0.66 -8.56
CA LEU A 228 17.13 -0.31 -9.24
C LEU A 228 17.84 -1.66 -9.29
N ARG A 229 17.22 -2.69 -8.72
CA ARG A 229 17.68 -4.09 -8.77
C ARG A 229 16.74 -4.90 -9.66
N THR A 230 17.31 -5.56 -10.66
CA THR A 230 16.63 -6.53 -11.54
C THR A 230 17.60 -7.66 -11.80
N ASP A 231 17.08 -8.87 -11.91
CA ASP A 231 17.84 -10.08 -12.23
C ASP A 231 18.11 -10.22 -13.75
N HIS A 232 17.52 -9.36 -14.58
CA HIS A 232 17.66 -9.42 -16.02
C HIS A 232 18.95 -8.74 -16.51
N ALA A 233 19.99 -9.54 -16.73
CA ALA A 233 21.35 -9.09 -17.10
C ALA A 233 21.40 -8.13 -18.30
N SER A 234 20.51 -8.26 -19.30
CA SER A 234 20.52 -7.36 -20.47
C SER A 234 20.13 -5.91 -20.12
N LEU A 235 19.50 -5.68 -18.96
CA LEU A 235 19.10 -4.35 -18.49
C LEU A 235 20.07 -3.76 -17.48
N THR A 236 20.96 -4.58 -16.90
CA THR A 236 22.03 -4.14 -15.99
C THR A 236 23.35 -3.86 -16.71
N SER A 237 23.47 -4.26 -17.98
CA SER A 237 24.66 -4.08 -18.80
C SER A 237 24.80 -2.62 -19.28
N GLY A 238 25.34 -1.76 -18.42
CA GLY A 238 25.95 -0.49 -18.81
C GLY A 238 27.46 -0.66 -18.94
N TYR A 239 28.02 -0.24 -20.08
CA TYR A 239 29.46 -0.07 -20.29
C TYR A 239 30.07 0.92 -19.30
#